data_AF-A0A4V1XST3-F1
#
_entry.id   AF-A0A4V1XST3-F1
#
_cell.length_a   1.000
_cell.length_b   1.000
_cell.length_c   1.000
_cell.angle_alpha   90.00
_cell.angle_beta   90.00
_cell.angle_gamma   90.00
#
_symmetry.space_group_name_H-M   'P 1'
#
loop_
_entity.id
_entity.type
_entity.pdbx_description
1 polymer ?
#
loop_
_entity_poly.entity_id
_entity_poly.type
_entity_poly.pdbx_seq_one_letter_code
_entity_poly.pdbx_strand_id
1 'polypeptide(L)'
;MAVEKGSTKQTLGRPQLSSSMRSSSYLKEHQQYRPPKQFDAHYGIDTVVEDLQSARVSPPKPFTPFSGVPSKDEPPRIVEGVSHDFTHPNCAPSRGAKTNRLIATLIYKSRTAGAAHATPNLRHGSSDSDIPANFAPTTDIKSFPLEPPTTGDPEPLDNLYGSYISPLCISSFLHLMSTFPLPSGGDAITSAHRCLDDPQHPLVVELTLSPAPSPDYLSLADLRKHELIYRFEREWNVDVILQPDTLWRRYPRLIAFDMDSTLITQEVIDLLAATITDPPDLAARVADITHRAMVGELEFDAAFRERVALLKGLPATFFEQLRPVLDVTKGVPQLLRALKRLGVKTAVLSGGFLPLTSWLAQELGIDYAHANEVIVDDSGRLTGEVKGTIVGKERKRELLLEIAKTEGVSLEQVVAVGDGANDLLMLGTAGLGVAWNAKPRVQMEASARLNGESLLDLLYLFGFTSEDVDTLAA
;
A
#
# COMPACT_ATOMS: atom_id res chain seq x y z
N MET A 1 65.26 35.72 0.06
CA MET A 1 65.81 37.04 0.46
C MET A 1 65.02 38.07 -0.36
N ALA A 2 63.99 38.72 0.20
CA ALA A 2 64.05 39.99 0.95
C ALA A 2 64.56 41.14 0.03
N VAL A 3 63.94 42.30 -0.20
CA VAL A 3 62.99 43.16 0.54
C VAL A 3 62.26 44.11 -0.43
N GLU A 4 61.07 44.54 0.01
CA GLU A 4 60.08 45.57 -0.40
C GLU A 4 60.47 46.80 -1.26
N LYS A 5 59.45 47.34 -1.97
CA LYS A 5 59.03 48.76 -1.85
C LYS A 5 57.59 49.01 -2.35
N GLY A 6 56.72 49.40 -1.41
CA GLY A 6 55.59 50.34 -1.48
C GLY A 6 54.62 50.36 -2.68
N SER A 7 53.37 49.94 -2.44
CA SER A 7 52.20 50.48 -3.14
C SER A 7 51.05 50.74 -2.17
N THR A 8 50.63 52.00 -2.06
CA THR A 8 49.38 52.44 -1.43
C THR A 8 48.20 51.93 -2.27
N LYS A 9 47.43 50.95 -1.73
CA LYS A 9 46.12 50.56 -2.26
C LYS A 9 45.08 50.74 -1.16
N GLN A 10 44.09 51.58 -1.46
CA GLN A 10 42.88 51.77 -0.65
C GLN A 10 42.19 50.43 -0.43
N THR A 11 42.02 50.06 0.83
CA THR A 11 41.16 48.98 1.29
C THR A 11 39.71 49.35 1.00
N LEU A 12 39.11 48.71 -0.01
CA LEU A 12 37.66 48.72 -0.20
C LEU A 12 37.03 47.99 0.99
N GLY A 13 36.53 48.78 1.94
CA GLY A 13 35.77 48.30 3.08
C GLY A 13 34.49 47.59 2.62
N ARG A 14 34.16 46.54 3.36
CA ARG A 14 32.91 45.77 3.27
C ARG A 14 31.69 46.72 3.20
N PRO A 15 30.72 46.51 2.29
CA PRO A 15 29.60 47.42 2.13
C PRO A 15 28.80 47.56 3.44
N GLN A 16 28.67 48.79 3.91
CA GLN A 16 27.84 49.18 5.04
C GLN A 16 26.48 49.63 4.50
N LEU A 17 25.38 49.09 5.05
CA LEU A 17 24.03 49.50 4.71
C LEU A 17 23.76 50.89 5.31
N SER A 18 23.62 51.91 4.46
CA SER A 18 23.12 53.22 4.87
C SER A 18 21.59 53.21 4.99
N SER A 19 21.05 54.08 5.84
CA SER A 19 19.63 54.16 6.19
C SER A 19 18.69 54.56 5.05
N SER A 20 19.21 54.80 3.84
CA SER A 20 18.43 55.18 2.65
C SER A 20 18.20 54.03 1.64
N MET A 21 18.65 52.79 1.92
CA MET A 21 18.38 51.61 1.06
C MET A 21 17.66 50.48 1.80
N ARG A 22 16.57 50.80 2.51
CA ARG A 22 15.60 49.82 3.03
C ARG A 22 14.25 49.99 2.31
N SER A 23 14.01 49.22 1.25
CA SER A 23 12.65 48.95 0.78
C SER A 23 12.13 47.67 1.45
N SER A 24 10.94 47.77 2.03
CA SER A 24 10.34 46.81 2.97
C SER A 24 9.97 45.46 2.32
N SER A 25 10.56 44.40 2.87
CA SER A 25 10.19 43.00 2.61
C SER A 25 8.86 42.61 3.29
N TYR A 26 7.93 42.14 2.47
CA TYR A 26 7.20 40.85 2.53
C TYR A 26 6.47 40.38 3.81
N LEU A 27 6.31 41.20 4.85
CA LEU A 27 5.55 40.83 6.07
C LEU A 27 4.40 41.80 6.38
N LYS A 28 3.69 42.28 5.35
CA LYS A 28 2.66 43.33 5.50
C LYS A 28 1.35 43.12 4.72
N GLU A 29 0.97 41.88 4.42
CA GLU A 29 -0.39 41.57 3.92
C GLU A 29 -1.28 40.77 4.89
N HIS A 30 -0.78 40.36 6.06
CA HIS A 30 -1.60 39.70 7.09
C HIS A 30 -1.88 40.57 8.33
N GLN A 31 -2.29 41.84 8.15
CA GLN A 31 -2.90 42.61 9.23
C GLN A 31 -4.03 43.52 8.73
N GLN A 32 -5.23 42.98 8.60
CA GLN A 32 -6.46 43.72 8.84
C GLN A 32 -7.20 43.09 10.03
N TYR A 33 -6.88 43.57 11.23
CA TYR A 33 -7.81 43.52 12.35
C TYR A 33 -7.88 44.94 12.95
N ARG A 34 -9.05 45.57 12.86
CA ARG A 34 -9.37 46.82 13.57
C ARG A 34 -9.72 46.48 15.03
N PRO A 35 -9.34 47.30 16.01
CA PRO A 35 -9.70 47.03 17.41
C PRO A 35 -11.16 47.43 17.66
N PRO A 36 -11.93 46.69 18.47
CA PRO A 36 -13.07 47.26 19.16
C PRO A 36 -12.58 48.13 20.33
N LYS A 37 -13.20 49.29 20.50
CA LYS A 37 -13.12 50.10 21.72
C LYS A 37 -13.93 49.39 22.81
N GLN A 38 -13.30 48.89 23.86
CA GLN A 38 -13.77 48.94 25.25
C GLN A 38 -12.72 48.41 26.22
N PHE A 39 -12.72 48.94 27.44
CA PHE A 39 -11.72 48.75 28.51
C PHE A 39 -11.68 47.30 29.01
N ASP A 40 -10.51 46.67 28.97
CA ASP A 40 -10.24 45.44 29.73
C ASP A 40 -9.91 45.78 31.20
N ALA A 41 -10.72 45.24 32.11
CA ALA A 41 -10.34 45.02 33.49
C ALA A 41 -9.64 43.66 33.57
N HIS A 42 -8.40 43.62 34.05
CA HIS A 42 -7.67 42.38 34.26
C HIS A 42 -8.25 41.61 35.45
N TYR A 43 -8.72 40.38 35.21
CA TYR A 43 -9.16 39.45 36.25
C TYR A 43 -8.06 38.42 36.54
N GLY A 44 -7.63 38.37 37.80
CA GLY A 44 -6.70 37.36 38.30
C GLY A 44 -7.41 36.07 38.71
N ILE A 45 -6.64 35.01 38.90
CA ILE A 45 -7.15 33.66 39.21
C ILE A 45 -8.01 33.62 40.49
N ASP A 46 -7.80 34.55 41.44
CA ASP A 46 -8.59 34.65 42.66
C ASP A 46 -10.04 35.16 42.44
N THR A 47 -10.36 35.77 41.29
CA THR A 47 -11.74 36.25 41.01
C THR A 47 -12.66 35.16 40.47
N VAL A 48 -12.11 34.03 40.00
CA VAL A 48 -12.89 32.93 39.41
C VAL A 48 -13.61 32.10 40.49
N VAL A 49 -13.15 32.16 41.74
CA VAL A 49 -13.71 31.36 42.85
C VAL A 49 -14.96 32.02 43.46
N GLU A 50 -15.08 33.35 43.42
CA GLU A 50 -16.27 34.05 43.94
C GLU A 50 -17.44 34.09 42.95
N ASP A 51 -17.20 34.12 41.64
CA ASP A 51 -18.27 34.12 40.61
C ASP A 51 -18.97 32.76 40.44
N LEU A 52 -18.33 31.67 40.89
CA LEU A 52 -18.96 30.33 40.89
C LEU A 52 -20.07 30.19 41.94
N GLN A 53 -20.10 31.04 42.97
CA GLN A 53 -21.13 30.98 44.01
C GLN A 53 -22.44 31.71 43.62
N SER A 54 -22.43 32.51 42.56
CA SER A 54 -23.59 33.31 42.13
C SER A 54 -24.12 32.99 40.72
N ALA A 55 -23.51 32.03 40.01
CA ALA A 55 -23.99 31.56 38.71
C ALA A 55 -25.26 30.67 38.84
N ARG A 56 -26.44 31.26 38.65
CA ARG A 56 -27.67 30.49 38.38
C ARG A 56 -27.60 29.87 36.99
N VAL A 57 -27.37 28.57 36.93
CA VAL A 57 -27.52 27.75 35.71
C VAL A 57 -28.97 27.84 35.25
N SER A 58 -29.20 28.39 34.06
CA SER A 58 -30.50 28.29 33.41
C SER A 58 -30.72 26.83 32.99
N PRO A 59 -31.92 26.24 33.22
CA PRO A 59 -32.14 24.85 32.84
C PRO A 59 -31.95 24.68 31.32
N PRO A 60 -31.42 23.53 30.87
CA PRO A 60 -31.29 23.26 29.44
C PRO A 60 -32.66 23.37 28.79
N LYS A 61 -32.75 24.10 27.67
CA LYS A 61 -33.98 24.14 26.88
C LYS A 61 -34.33 22.71 26.49
N PRO A 62 -35.57 22.25 26.71
CA PRO A 62 -35.96 20.89 26.36
C PRO A 62 -35.77 20.69 24.85
N PHE A 63 -34.93 19.73 24.49
CA PHE A 63 -34.78 19.28 23.11
C PHE A 63 -36.10 18.61 22.72
N THR A 64 -36.82 19.20 21.78
CA THR A 64 -38.01 18.57 21.21
C THR A 64 -37.57 17.72 20.03
N PRO A 65 -37.77 16.39 20.04
CA PRO A 65 -37.54 15.59 18.84
C PRO A 65 -38.47 16.09 17.75
N PHE A 66 -37.91 16.45 16.59
CA PHE A 66 -38.68 16.89 15.44
C PHE A 66 -39.50 15.70 14.90
N SER A 67 -40.81 15.72 15.15
CA SER A 67 -41.77 14.71 14.66
C SER A 67 -42.53 15.17 13.41
N GLY A 68 -42.08 16.26 12.76
CA GLY A 68 -42.73 16.82 11.58
C GLY A 68 -42.40 16.07 10.31
N VAL A 69 -43.40 15.85 9.47
CA VAL A 69 -43.18 15.55 8.05
C VAL A 69 -42.64 16.84 7.40
N PRO A 70 -41.51 16.82 6.66
CA PRO A 70 -40.96 18.02 6.05
C PRO A 70 -42.01 18.71 5.16
N SER A 71 -42.35 19.96 5.48
CA SER A 71 -43.27 20.77 4.68
C SER A 71 -42.49 21.59 3.64
N LYS A 72 -43.15 21.97 2.55
CA LYS A 72 -42.55 22.86 1.52
C LYS A 72 -42.20 24.25 2.06
N ASP A 73 -42.83 24.67 3.15
CA ASP A 73 -42.73 26.04 3.69
C ASP A 73 -41.58 26.16 4.72
N GLU A 74 -41.08 25.04 5.26
CA GLU A 74 -39.93 25.00 6.17
C GLU A 74 -38.96 23.87 5.77
N PRO A 75 -38.11 24.09 4.74
CA PRO A 75 -37.12 23.09 4.36
C PRO A 75 -36.08 22.92 5.49
N PRO A 76 -35.63 21.68 5.75
CA PRO A 76 -34.60 21.44 6.75
C PRO A 76 -33.33 22.21 6.37
N ARG A 77 -32.84 23.04 7.29
CA ARG A 77 -31.63 23.82 7.10
C ARG A 77 -30.45 22.98 7.60
N ILE A 78 -29.65 22.45 6.69
CA ILE A 78 -28.42 21.71 7.03
C ILE A 78 -27.46 22.72 7.67
N VAL A 79 -27.17 22.52 8.96
CA VAL A 79 -26.10 23.21 9.69
C VAL A 79 -24.80 22.54 9.28
N GLU A 80 -23.76 23.31 8.94
CA GLU A 80 -22.45 22.85 8.44
C GLU A 80 -22.05 21.47 8.99
N GLY A 81 -22.15 20.48 8.12
CA GLY A 81 -21.94 19.07 8.41
C GLY A 81 -21.85 18.32 7.10
N VAL A 82 -20.96 17.33 7.04
CA VAL A 82 -20.75 16.49 5.85
C VAL A 82 -22.06 15.77 5.53
N SER A 83 -22.70 16.11 4.41
CA SER A 83 -23.89 15.38 3.93
C SER A 83 -23.42 14.05 3.36
N HIS A 84 -23.62 12.96 4.10
CA HIS A 84 -23.48 11.62 3.56
C HIS A 84 -24.76 11.25 2.82
N ASP A 85 -24.84 11.56 1.52
CA ASP A 85 -25.89 11.00 0.68
C ASP A 85 -25.68 9.49 0.59
N PHE A 86 -26.69 8.71 1.01
CA PHE A 86 -26.69 7.25 0.90
C PHE A 86 -26.78 6.85 -0.58
N THR A 87 -25.65 6.85 -1.27
CA THR A 87 -25.54 6.33 -2.63
C THR A 87 -25.30 4.83 -2.58
N HIS A 88 -26.13 4.06 -3.29
CA HIS A 88 -25.88 2.63 -3.43
C HIS A 88 -24.61 2.42 -4.28
N PRO A 89 -23.71 1.48 -3.93
CA PRO A 89 -22.43 1.28 -4.64
C PRO A 89 -22.61 1.04 -6.14
N ASN A 90 -23.74 0.44 -6.54
CA ASN A 90 -24.07 0.13 -7.93
C ASN A 90 -25.02 1.15 -8.60
N CYS A 91 -25.23 2.34 -8.04
CA CYS A 91 -26.08 3.35 -8.69
C CYS A 91 -25.53 3.70 -10.08
N ALA A 92 -26.36 3.60 -11.12
CA ALA A 92 -25.97 4.06 -12.45
C ALA A 92 -25.95 5.60 -12.49
N PRO A 93 -24.96 6.22 -13.14
CA PRO A 93 -25.03 7.66 -13.37
C PRO A 93 -26.20 8.05 -14.25
N SER A 94 -26.61 9.31 -14.12
CA SER A 94 -27.56 9.95 -15.03
C SER A 94 -27.13 9.71 -16.49
N ARG A 95 -28.09 9.42 -17.38
CA ARG A 95 -27.80 9.17 -18.80
C ARG A 95 -26.98 10.32 -19.39
N GLY A 96 -25.84 9.99 -20.00
CA GLY A 96 -24.92 10.94 -20.62
C GLY A 96 -23.83 11.51 -19.70
N ALA A 97 -23.90 11.28 -18.38
CA ALA A 97 -22.83 11.63 -17.46
C ALA A 97 -21.74 10.54 -17.47
N LYS A 98 -20.48 10.94 -17.66
CA LYS A 98 -19.32 10.07 -17.40
C LYS A 98 -18.94 10.23 -15.93
N THR A 99 -19.06 9.17 -15.13
CA THR A 99 -18.58 9.19 -13.75
C THR A 99 -17.11 8.87 -13.70
N ASN A 100 -16.33 9.77 -13.09
CA ASN A 100 -14.97 9.49 -12.67
C ASN A 100 -15.02 8.92 -11.25
N ARG A 101 -15.15 7.59 -11.12
CA ARG A 101 -15.22 6.90 -9.83
C ARG A 101 -13.88 6.26 -9.50
N LEU A 102 -13.52 6.30 -8.21
CA LEU A 102 -12.35 5.65 -7.68
C LEU A 102 -12.79 4.56 -6.69
N ILE A 103 -12.24 3.36 -6.85
CA ILE A 103 -12.34 2.29 -5.87
C ILE A 103 -11.10 2.33 -4.97
N ALA A 104 -11.32 2.31 -3.67
CA ALA A 104 -10.29 2.07 -2.67
C ALA A 104 -10.59 0.73 -1.98
N THR A 105 -9.75 -0.26 -2.17
CA THR A 105 -9.80 -1.52 -1.43
C THR A 105 -8.83 -1.42 -0.27
N LEU A 106 -9.36 -1.44 0.96
CA LEU A 106 -8.58 -1.53 2.18
C LEU A 106 -8.43 -3.01 2.54
N ILE A 107 -7.20 -3.48 2.71
CA ILE A 107 -6.91 -4.85 3.16
C ILE A 107 -6.11 -4.75 4.45
N TYR A 108 -6.61 -5.35 5.51
CA TYR A 108 -5.93 -5.39 6.79
C TYR A 108 -4.68 -6.27 6.70
N LYS A 109 -3.54 -5.74 7.13
CA LYS A 109 -2.29 -6.51 7.16
C LYS A 109 -2.38 -7.50 8.31
N SER A 110 -2.71 -8.76 7.99
CA SER A 110 -2.70 -9.85 8.96
C SER A 110 -1.39 -9.81 9.75
N ARG A 111 -1.46 -9.66 11.08
CA ARG A 111 -0.29 -9.82 11.94
C ARG A 111 -0.25 -11.27 12.38
N THR A 112 0.93 -11.90 12.24
CA THR A 112 1.39 -12.88 13.23
C THR A 112 0.99 -12.36 14.60
N ALA A 113 0.20 -13.13 15.34
CA ALA A 113 -0.29 -12.79 16.67
C ALA A 113 0.85 -12.26 17.56
N GLY A 114 1.02 -10.94 17.60
CA GLY A 114 1.57 -10.27 18.77
C GLY A 114 0.55 -10.54 19.84
N ALA A 115 0.91 -11.44 20.76
CA ALA A 115 0.16 -11.94 21.90
C ALA A 115 -1.27 -11.36 21.98
N ALA A 116 -2.27 -12.20 21.75
CA ALA A 116 -3.61 -11.93 22.23
C ALA A 116 -3.51 -11.55 23.71
N HIS A 117 -3.50 -10.25 24.02
CA HIS A 117 -3.70 -9.79 25.36
C HIS A 117 -5.15 -10.14 25.65
N ALA A 118 -5.30 -11.19 26.46
CA ALA A 118 -6.56 -11.74 26.87
C ALA A 118 -7.53 -10.61 27.20
N THR A 119 -8.66 -10.59 26.49
CA THR A 119 -9.86 -9.87 26.93
C THR A 119 -10.06 -10.16 28.42
N PRO A 120 -10.03 -9.16 29.32
CA PRO A 120 -10.28 -9.42 30.71
C PRO A 120 -11.73 -9.90 30.83
N ASN A 121 -11.91 -11.11 31.33
CA ASN A 121 -13.22 -11.64 31.69
C ASN A 121 -13.92 -10.64 32.61
N LEU A 122 -14.94 -9.96 32.09
CA LEU A 122 -15.86 -9.15 32.89
C LEU A 122 -16.68 -10.08 33.78
N ARG A 123 -16.14 -10.41 34.95
CA ARG A 123 -16.95 -10.91 36.06
C ARG A 123 -17.77 -9.73 36.58
N HIS A 124 -19.09 -9.87 36.54
CA HIS A 124 -20.01 -8.92 37.16
C HIS A 124 -19.71 -8.77 38.66
N GLY A 125 -19.01 -7.69 39.00
CA GLY A 125 -18.89 -7.15 40.34
C GLY A 125 -19.80 -5.95 40.48
N SER A 126 -20.63 -5.96 41.52
CA SER A 126 -21.51 -4.87 41.91
C SER A 126 -20.74 -3.65 42.41
N SER A 127 -21.31 -2.47 42.11
CA SER A 127 -21.08 -1.12 42.67
C SER A 127 -19.92 -0.25 42.16
N ASP A 128 -20.34 0.93 41.70
CA ASP A 128 -19.71 2.25 41.52
C ASP A 128 -18.39 2.42 40.74
N SER A 129 -18.52 3.14 39.62
CA SER A 129 -17.52 3.94 38.92
C SER A 129 -16.13 3.33 38.68
N ASP A 130 -16.04 2.33 37.81
CA ASP A 130 -14.75 1.90 37.25
C ASP A 130 -14.77 2.04 35.73
N ILE A 131 -14.18 3.13 35.26
CA ILE A 131 -13.71 3.26 33.87
C ILE A 131 -12.60 2.22 33.69
N PRO A 132 -12.56 1.43 32.59
CA PRO A 132 -11.49 0.46 32.36
C PRO A 132 -10.10 1.11 32.48
N ALA A 133 -9.11 0.39 33.01
CA ALA A 133 -7.76 0.92 33.32
C ALA A 133 -7.04 1.58 32.12
N ASN A 134 -7.48 1.26 30.91
CA ASN A 134 -7.04 1.76 29.62
C ASN A 134 -7.76 3.06 29.16
N PHE A 135 -8.73 3.55 29.91
CA PHE A 135 -9.50 4.77 29.62
C PHE A 135 -9.50 5.80 30.77
N ALA A 136 -8.95 5.47 31.94
CA ALA A 136 -8.75 6.43 33.02
C ALA A 136 -7.38 7.12 32.89
N PRO A 137 -7.29 8.47 33.00
CA PRO A 137 -6.01 9.16 33.10
C PRO A 137 -5.24 8.61 34.30
N THR A 138 -4.00 8.16 34.10
CA THR A 138 -3.17 7.63 35.18
C THR A 138 -2.91 8.72 36.22
N THR A 139 -3.39 8.51 37.45
CA THR A 139 -3.19 9.42 38.58
C THR A 139 -1.83 9.24 39.26
N ASP A 140 -1.10 8.16 38.94
CA ASP A 140 0.23 7.89 39.45
C ASP A 140 1.31 8.46 38.52
N ILE A 141 1.98 9.51 38.98
CA ILE A 141 3.08 10.20 38.28
C ILE A 141 4.21 9.27 37.85
N LYS A 142 4.41 8.13 38.52
CA LYS A 142 5.42 7.14 38.14
C LYS A 142 5.02 6.27 36.95
N SER A 143 3.73 6.18 36.66
CA SER A 143 3.17 5.48 35.50
C SER A 143 2.98 6.38 34.28
N PHE A 144 3.16 7.69 34.47
CA PHE A 144 3.14 8.66 33.38
C PHE A 144 4.44 8.53 32.58
N PRO A 145 4.40 8.32 31.26
CA PRO A 145 5.61 8.26 30.45
C PRO A 145 6.30 9.62 30.50
N LEU A 146 7.42 9.68 31.23
CA LEU A 146 8.21 10.90 31.45
C LEU A 146 9.11 11.25 30.26
N GLU A 147 9.21 10.34 29.28
CA GLU A 147 9.91 10.57 28.03
C GLU A 147 8.86 10.65 26.91
N PRO A 148 8.93 11.68 26.02
CA PRO A 148 8.14 11.66 24.81
C PRO A 148 8.45 10.36 24.06
N PRO A 149 7.46 9.75 23.37
CA PRO A 149 7.71 8.55 22.59
C PRO A 149 8.94 8.82 21.73
N THR A 150 9.90 7.89 21.79
CA THR A 150 11.06 7.93 20.91
C THR A 150 10.56 8.13 19.48
N THR A 151 11.33 8.83 18.65
CA THR A 151 11.06 9.00 17.22
C THR A 151 11.20 7.67 16.49
N GLY A 152 10.36 6.71 16.88
CA GLY A 152 10.10 5.44 16.25
C GLY A 152 8.72 5.50 15.62
N ASP A 153 8.53 4.58 14.69
CA ASP A 153 7.30 4.44 13.92
C ASP A 153 6.07 4.34 14.83
N PRO A 154 4.95 5.05 14.54
CA PRO A 154 3.76 4.98 15.38
C PRO A 154 3.29 3.53 15.48
N GLU A 155 3.04 3.06 16.71
CA GLU A 155 2.41 1.76 16.91
C GLU A 155 1.05 1.76 16.21
N PRO A 156 0.72 0.72 15.43
CA PRO A 156 -0.58 0.59 14.83
C PRO A 156 -1.71 0.74 15.84
N LEU A 157 -2.81 1.36 15.42
CA LEU A 157 -3.98 1.59 16.26
C LEU A 157 -4.75 0.30 16.61
N ASP A 158 -4.23 -0.88 16.24
CA ASP A 158 -4.72 -2.22 16.59
C ASP A 158 -5.04 -2.35 18.09
N ASN A 159 -4.21 -1.76 18.95
CA ASN A 159 -4.39 -1.81 20.41
C ASN A 159 -5.68 -1.10 20.88
N LEU A 160 -6.19 -0.15 20.10
CA LEU A 160 -7.34 0.66 20.44
C LEU A 160 -8.62 0.18 19.73
N TYR A 161 -8.52 -0.28 18.48
CA TYR A 161 -9.68 -0.59 17.64
C TYR A 161 -9.79 -2.06 17.24
N GLY A 162 -8.80 -2.89 17.58
CA GLY A 162 -8.74 -4.30 17.24
C GLY A 162 -8.11 -4.57 15.86
N SER A 163 -7.89 -5.86 15.58
CA SER A 163 -7.21 -6.32 14.37
C SER A 163 -8.13 -6.46 13.15
N TYR A 164 -8.90 -5.41 12.84
CA TYR A 164 -9.84 -5.38 11.72
C TYR A 164 -10.08 -3.94 11.25
N ILE A 165 -10.73 -3.76 10.10
CA ILE A 165 -11.06 -2.45 9.55
C ILE A 165 -12.29 -1.88 10.29
N SER A 166 -12.02 -1.07 11.30
CA SER A 166 -13.08 -0.45 12.11
C SER A 166 -13.85 0.66 11.36
N PRO A 167 -15.06 1.02 11.80
CA PRO A 167 -15.79 2.17 11.26
C PRO A 167 -15.01 3.50 11.37
N LEU A 168 -14.12 3.62 12.36
CA LEU A 168 -13.27 4.78 12.51
C LEU A 168 -12.14 4.79 11.47
N CYS A 169 -11.57 3.62 11.14
CA CYS A 169 -10.62 3.47 10.03
C CYS A 169 -11.25 3.97 8.72
N ILE A 170 -12.47 3.51 8.42
CA ILE A 170 -13.25 3.94 7.24
C ILE A 170 -13.49 5.45 7.27
N SER A 171 -13.96 5.99 8.38
CA SER A 171 -14.26 7.43 8.51
C SER A 171 -13.01 8.30 8.37
N SER A 172 -11.89 7.86 8.95
CA SER A 172 -10.58 8.51 8.84
C SER A 172 -10.08 8.49 7.39
N PHE A 173 -10.21 7.36 6.70
CA PHE A 173 -9.87 7.25 5.28
C PHE A 173 -10.71 8.20 4.41
N LEU A 174 -12.03 8.23 4.62
CA LEU A 174 -12.92 9.12 3.87
C LEU A 174 -12.60 10.59 4.13
N HIS A 175 -12.27 10.95 5.36
CA HIS A 175 -11.82 12.30 5.70
C HIS A 175 -10.50 12.63 4.97
N LEU A 176 -9.51 11.74 5.02
CA LEU A 176 -8.26 11.88 4.28
C LEU A 176 -8.53 12.11 2.78
N MET A 177 -9.41 11.29 2.18
CA MET A 177 -9.74 11.41 0.76
C MET A 177 -10.46 12.72 0.42
N SER A 178 -11.23 13.28 1.36
CA SER A 178 -11.87 14.59 1.20
C SER A 178 -10.90 15.78 1.19
N THR A 179 -9.66 15.60 1.65
CA THR A 179 -8.63 16.65 1.62
C THR A 179 -8.01 16.86 0.24
N PHE A 180 -8.16 15.90 -0.69
CA PHE A 180 -7.60 16.01 -2.04
C PHE A 180 -8.49 16.88 -2.95
N PRO A 181 -7.89 17.67 -3.86
CA PRO A 181 -8.63 18.54 -4.77
C PRO A 181 -9.60 17.76 -5.67
N LEU A 182 -10.82 18.28 -5.82
CA LEU A 182 -11.84 17.72 -6.70
C LEU A 182 -11.81 18.37 -8.10
N PRO A 183 -12.36 17.69 -9.13
CA PRO A 183 -12.54 18.28 -10.44
C PRO A 183 -13.43 19.53 -10.39
N SER A 184 -13.27 20.44 -11.36
CA SER A 184 -14.09 21.66 -11.46
C SER A 184 -15.59 21.31 -11.51
N GLY A 185 -16.37 21.83 -10.56
CA GLY A 185 -17.80 21.56 -10.43
C GLY A 185 -18.18 20.39 -9.51
N GLY A 186 -17.21 19.77 -8.82
CA GLY A 186 -17.47 18.85 -7.73
C GLY A 186 -17.47 19.58 -6.38
N ASP A 187 -18.64 19.79 -5.79
CA ASP A 187 -18.77 20.47 -4.50
C ASP A 187 -18.52 19.54 -3.31
N ALA A 188 -18.73 18.22 -3.46
CA ALA A 188 -18.51 17.22 -2.41
C ALA A 188 -18.24 15.82 -2.96
N ILE A 189 -17.48 15.00 -2.21
CA ILE A 189 -17.32 13.57 -2.48
C ILE A 189 -18.50 12.80 -1.89
N THR A 190 -19.21 12.07 -2.74
CA THR A 190 -20.11 10.99 -2.31
C THR A 190 -19.33 9.69 -2.18
N SER A 191 -19.63 8.90 -1.15
CA SER A 191 -18.96 7.63 -0.91
C SER A 191 -19.94 6.52 -0.54
N ALA A 192 -19.55 5.29 -0.86
CA ALA A 192 -20.22 4.07 -0.42
C ALA A 192 -19.14 3.05 -0.04
N HIS A 193 -19.44 2.15 0.90
CA HIS A 193 -18.52 1.07 1.25
C HIS A 193 -19.26 -0.25 1.39
N ARG A 194 -18.54 -1.36 1.20
CA ARG A 194 -19.02 -2.72 1.46
C ARG A 194 -17.88 -3.58 2.02
N CYS A 195 -18.20 -4.43 2.98
CA CYS A 195 -17.29 -5.49 3.44
C CYS A 195 -17.26 -6.59 2.37
N LEU A 196 -16.08 -7.05 1.99
CA LEU A 196 -15.95 -8.15 1.03
C LEU A 196 -15.83 -9.50 1.73
N ASP A 197 -15.51 -9.54 3.01
CA ASP A 197 -15.25 -10.76 3.77
C ASP A 197 -16.24 -10.98 4.94
N ASP A 198 -15.89 -10.63 6.18
CA ASP A 198 -16.74 -10.78 7.37
C ASP A 198 -17.38 -9.43 7.73
N PRO A 199 -18.73 -9.32 7.74
CA PRO A 199 -19.40 -8.09 8.16
C PRO A 199 -19.15 -7.67 9.62
N GLN A 200 -18.79 -8.59 10.51
CA GLN A 200 -18.58 -8.29 11.93
C GLN A 200 -17.17 -7.76 12.20
N HIS A 201 -16.15 -8.39 11.61
CA HIS A 201 -14.75 -8.01 11.76
C HIS A 201 -14.07 -7.99 10.38
N PRO A 202 -14.40 -7.00 9.52
CA PRO A 202 -13.94 -7.01 8.15
C PRO A 202 -12.43 -6.81 8.08
N LEU A 203 -11.72 -7.71 7.39
CA LEU A 203 -10.33 -7.53 7.00
C LEU A 203 -10.23 -6.93 5.60
N VAL A 204 -11.31 -6.96 4.82
CA VAL A 204 -11.34 -6.41 3.46
C VAL A 204 -12.57 -5.53 3.25
N VAL A 205 -12.34 -4.24 3.01
CA VAL A 205 -13.40 -3.26 2.74
C VAL A 205 -13.16 -2.58 1.40
N GLU A 206 -14.18 -2.59 0.54
CA GLU A 206 -14.17 -1.83 -0.72
C GLU A 206 -14.96 -0.54 -0.53
N LEU A 207 -14.34 0.61 -0.82
CA LEU A 207 -14.96 1.92 -0.85
C LEU A 207 -15.03 2.44 -2.27
N THR A 208 -16.16 3.05 -2.63
CA THR A 208 -16.37 3.79 -3.88
C THR A 208 -16.42 5.27 -3.58
N LEU A 209 -15.64 6.08 -4.31
CA LEU A 209 -15.57 7.53 -4.18
C LEU A 209 -16.01 8.18 -5.50
N SER A 210 -16.90 9.17 -5.41
CA SER A 210 -17.46 9.87 -6.58
C SER A 210 -17.72 11.36 -6.27
N PRO A 211 -17.10 12.31 -6.99
CA PRO A 211 -16.06 12.08 -8.00
C PRO A 211 -14.73 11.66 -7.37
N ALA A 212 -13.89 11.00 -8.14
CA ALA A 212 -12.50 10.76 -7.80
C ALA A 212 -11.73 12.09 -7.70
N PRO A 213 -10.62 12.15 -6.91
CA PRO A 213 -9.70 13.28 -6.91
C PRO A 213 -9.28 13.69 -8.31
N SER A 214 -9.07 14.99 -8.52
CA SER A 214 -8.81 15.53 -9.85
C SER A 214 -7.44 15.09 -10.37
N PRO A 215 -7.38 14.40 -11.53
CA PRO A 215 -6.12 13.97 -12.13
C PRO A 215 -5.27 15.16 -12.62
N ASP A 216 -5.87 16.34 -12.81
CA ASP A 216 -5.17 17.55 -13.24
C ASP A 216 -4.23 18.09 -12.15
N TYR A 217 -4.51 17.80 -10.89
CA TYR A 217 -3.68 18.21 -9.75
C TYR A 217 -2.80 17.08 -9.24
N LEU A 218 -3.36 15.87 -9.15
CA LEU A 218 -2.66 14.70 -8.65
C LEU A 218 -3.09 13.48 -9.45
N SER A 219 -2.18 12.95 -10.27
CA SER A 219 -2.46 11.75 -11.05
C SER A 219 -2.72 10.57 -10.11
N LEU A 220 -3.47 9.55 -10.57
CA LEU A 220 -3.69 8.34 -9.76
C LEU A 220 -2.36 7.66 -9.36
N ALA A 221 -1.36 7.70 -10.25
CA ALA A 221 -0.03 7.16 -9.95
C ALA A 221 0.65 7.90 -8.80
N ASP A 222 0.52 9.23 -8.75
CA ASP A 222 1.09 10.05 -7.67
C ASP A 222 0.28 9.93 -6.39
N LEU A 223 -1.06 9.85 -6.49
CA LEU A 223 -1.95 9.63 -5.36
C LEU A 223 -1.64 8.33 -4.63
N ARG A 224 -1.36 7.24 -5.37
CA ARG A 224 -0.94 5.94 -4.80
C ARG A 224 0.38 6.04 -4.02
N LYS A 225 1.25 6.99 -4.38
CA LYS A 225 2.55 7.24 -3.73
C LYS A 225 2.51 8.36 -2.70
N HIS A 226 1.33 8.95 -2.48
CA HIS A 226 1.21 10.14 -1.65
C HIS A 226 1.50 9.83 -0.19
N GLU A 227 2.27 10.69 0.48
CA GLU A 227 2.72 10.48 1.86
C GLU A 227 1.55 10.26 2.83
N LEU A 228 0.45 11.00 2.66
CA LEU A 228 -0.75 10.84 3.50
C LEU A 228 -1.33 9.41 3.43
N ILE A 229 -1.33 8.78 2.25
CA ILE A 229 -1.79 7.40 2.08
C ILE A 229 -0.85 6.45 2.82
N TYR A 230 0.46 6.64 2.68
CA TYR A 230 1.45 5.81 3.37
C TYR A 230 1.37 5.95 4.90
N ARG A 231 1.18 7.17 5.41
CA ARG A 231 0.97 7.41 6.85
C ARG A 231 -0.29 6.70 7.34
N PHE A 232 -1.39 6.81 6.59
CA PHE A 232 -2.64 6.12 6.90
C PHE A 232 -2.48 4.59 6.94
N GLU A 233 -1.84 4.00 5.93
CA GLU A 233 -1.57 2.56 5.86
C GLU A 233 -0.79 2.03 7.07
N ARG A 234 0.12 2.85 7.61
CA ARG A 234 0.93 2.48 8.77
C ARG A 234 0.19 2.65 10.08
N GLU A 235 -0.50 3.77 10.24
CA GLU A 235 -1.30 4.08 11.42
C GLU A 235 -2.41 3.05 11.64
N TRP A 236 -3.08 2.64 10.55
CA TRP A 236 -4.20 1.70 10.59
C TRP A 236 -3.81 0.24 10.27
N ASN A 237 -2.54 -0.03 9.98
CA ASN A 237 -2.05 -1.36 9.59
C ASN A 237 -2.87 -2.01 8.45
N VAL A 238 -3.12 -1.23 7.40
CA VAL A 238 -3.82 -1.67 6.18
C VAL A 238 -2.95 -1.43 4.95
N ASP A 239 -3.24 -2.14 3.87
CA ASP A 239 -2.87 -1.75 2.52
C ASP A 239 -4.04 -1.00 1.88
N VAL A 240 -3.74 0.11 1.19
CA VAL A 240 -4.70 0.91 0.44
C VAL A 240 -4.45 0.69 -1.05
N ILE A 241 -5.37 0.00 -1.73
CA ILE A 241 -5.31 -0.24 -3.17
C ILE A 241 -6.30 0.69 -3.88
N LEU A 242 -5.79 1.64 -4.66
CA LEU A 242 -6.59 2.60 -5.41
C LEU A 242 -6.69 2.20 -6.89
N GLN A 243 -7.90 2.00 -7.39
CA GLN A 243 -8.17 1.61 -8.78
C GLN A 243 -9.27 2.47 -9.40
N PRO A 244 -9.19 2.82 -10.69
CA PRO A 244 -10.32 3.46 -11.35
C PRO A 244 -11.48 2.45 -11.44
N ASP A 245 -12.71 2.90 -11.20
CA ASP A 245 -13.91 2.08 -11.31
C ASP A 245 -14.27 1.86 -12.79
N THR A 246 -13.57 0.92 -13.41
CA THR A 246 -13.74 0.56 -14.82
C THR A 246 -14.25 -0.86 -14.95
N LEU A 247 -14.87 -1.16 -16.09
CA LEU A 247 -15.29 -2.52 -16.43
C LEU A 247 -14.10 -3.51 -16.36
N TRP A 248 -12.92 -3.09 -16.81
CA TRP A 248 -11.73 -3.94 -16.90
C TRP A 248 -11.14 -4.32 -15.54
N ARG A 249 -11.38 -3.52 -14.49
CA ARG A 249 -11.02 -3.86 -13.11
C ARG A 249 -11.59 -5.22 -12.69
N ARG A 250 -12.86 -5.48 -13.01
CA ARG A 250 -13.60 -6.66 -12.54
C ARG A 250 -13.36 -7.91 -13.40
N TYR A 251 -12.88 -7.73 -14.63
CA TYR A 251 -12.78 -8.81 -15.63
C TYR A 251 -11.37 -8.87 -16.22
N PRO A 252 -10.36 -9.27 -15.41
CA PRO A 252 -9.04 -9.59 -15.95
C PRO A 252 -9.16 -10.76 -16.93
N ARG A 253 -8.31 -10.78 -17.96
CA ARG A 253 -8.28 -11.87 -18.96
C ARG A 253 -6.92 -12.56 -19.06
N LEU A 254 -5.87 -11.91 -18.54
CA LEU A 254 -4.53 -12.47 -18.43
C LEU A 254 -3.91 -12.04 -17.11
N ILE A 255 -3.35 -12.98 -16.35
CA ILE A 255 -2.52 -12.70 -15.18
C ILE A 255 -1.15 -13.34 -15.36
N ALA A 256 -0.10 -12.52 -15.29
CA ALA A 256 1.29 -12.97 -15.30
C ALA A 256 1.88 -12.86 -13.89
N PHE A 257 2.61 -13.89 -13.47
CA PHE A 257 3.24 -13.99 -12.17
C PHE A 257 4.76 -14.11 -12.33
N ASP A 258 5.52 -13.49 -11.42
CA ASP A 258 6.86 -14.00 -11.12
C ASP A 258 6.77 -15.36 -10.40
N MET A 259 7.86 -16.11 -10.39
CA MET A 259 7.96 -17.40 -9.71
C MET A 259 8.56 -17.26 -8.32
N ASP A 260 9.84 -16.92 -8.24
CA ASP A 260 10.60 -16.80 -7.00
C ASP A 260 9.95 -15.73 -6.11
N SER A 261 9.87 -15.98 -4.80
CA SER A 261 9.25 -15.09 -3.81
C SER A 261 7.79 -14.63 -4.12
N THR A 262 7.13 -15.25 -5.11
CA THR A 262 5.77 -14.91 -5.56
C THR A 262 4.89 -16.15 -5.64
N LEU A 263 5.07 -17.02 -6.64
CA LEU A 263 4.33 -18.30 -6.73
C LEU A 263 4.88 -19.35 -5.75
N ILE A 264 6.16 -19.26 -5.43
CA ILE A 264 6.84 -20.04 -4.39
C ILE A 264 7.44 -19.09 -3.36
N THR A 265 7.68 -19.59 -2.15
CA THR A 265 8.21 -18.76 -1.05
C THR A 265 9.73 -18.59 -1.09
N GLN A 266 10.42 -19.47 -1.82
CA GLN A 266 11.88 -19.48 -1.91
C GLN A 266 12.41 -18.69 -3.11
N GLU A 267 13.67 -18.29 -3.01
CA GLU A 267 14.54 -17.95 -4.13
C GLU A 267 15.23 -19.24 -4.62
N VAL A 268 14.91 -19.72 -5.83
CA VAL A 268 15.42 -21.01 -6.32
C VAL A 268 16.94 -21.08 -6.34
N ILE A 269 17.61 -19.97 -6.64
CA ILE A 269 19.07 -19.96 -6.75
C ILE A 269 19.76 -20.10 -5.40
N ASP A 270 19.16 -19.54 -4.34
CA ASP A 270 19.67 -19.64 -2.98
C ASP A 270 19.37 -21.04 -2.42
N LEU A 271 18.17 -21.58 -2.70
CA LEU A 271 17.80 -22.96 -2.36
C LEU A 271 18.73 -23.97 -3.03
N LEU A 272 19.08 -23.72 -4.30
CA LEU A 272 20.06 -24.51 -5.03
C LEU A 272 21.41 -24.47 -4.33
N ALA A 273 21.92 -23.28 -4.04
CA ALA A 273 23.24 -23.12 -3.44
C ALA A 273 23.32 -23.75 -2.04
N ALA A 274 22.21 -23.77 -1.29
CA ALA A 274 22.11 -24.44 0.01
C ALA A 274 22.00 -25.98 -0.09
N THR A 275 21.43 -26.50 -1.18
CA THR A 275 21.24 -27.95 -1.38
C THR A 275 22.52 -28.64 -1.86
N ILE A 276 23.38 -27.92 -2.58
CA ILE A 276 24.61 -28.46 -3.17
C ILE A 276 25.76 -28.33 -2.18
N THR A 277 26.35 -29.47 -1.79
CA THR A 277 27.44 -29.55 -0.81
C THR A 277 28.84 -29.57 -1.42
N ASP A 278 28.95 -29.78 -2.73
CA ASP A 278 30.22 -29.80 -3.47
C ASP A 278 30.14 -28.89 -4.71
N PRO A 279 30.95 -27.82 -4.79
CA PRO A 279 31.96 -27.42 -3.82
C PRO A 279 31.34 -26.71 -2.58
N PRO A 280 31.92 -26.86 -1.37
CA PRO A 280 31.32 -26.37 -0.12
C PRO A 280 31.23 -24.84 -0.02
N ASP A 281 31.95 -24.10 -0.87
CA ASP A 281 31.93 -22.65 -0.96
C ASP A 281 30.87 -22.11 -1.95
N LEU A 282 30.11 -22.97 -2.64
CA LEU A 282 29.13 -22.55 -3.65
C LEU A 282 28.08 -21.59 -3.08
N ALA A 283 27.51 -21.91 -1.92
CA ALA A 283 26.55 -21.05 -1.23
C ALA A 283 27.11 -19.64 -0.97
N ALA A 284 28.34 -19.56 -0.47
CA ALA A 284 28.99 -18.28 -0.21
C ALA A 284 29.25 -17.48 -1.49
N ARG A 285 29.63 -18.16 -2.58
CA ARG A 285 29.89 -17.52 -3.89
C ARG A 285 28.61 -17.00 -4.55
N VAL A 286 27.50 -17.75 -4.46
CA VAL A 286 26.20 -17.30 -4.95
C VAL A 286 25.73 -16.08 -4.16
N ALA A 287 25.84 -16.13 -2.83
CA ALA A 287 25.47 -15.02 -1.95
C ALA A 287 26.27 -13.73 -2.25
N ASP A 288 27.58 -13.85 -2.52
CA ASP A 288 28.44 -12.71 -2.91
C ASP A 288 27.95 -12.05 -4.21
N ILE A 289 27.67 -12.84 -5.26
CA ILE A 289 27.16 -12.31 -6.53
C ILE A 289 25.78 -11.66 -6.33
N THR A 290 24.90 -12.30 -5.55
CA THR A 290 23.57 -11.74 -5.23
C THR A 290 23.70 -10.42 -4.47
N HIS A 291 24.62 -10.32 -3.51
CA HIS A 291 24.88 -9.07 -2.78
C HIS A 291 25.34 -7.96 -3.72
N ARG A 292 26.34 -8.25 -4.58
CA ARG A 292 26.87 -7.32 -5.59
C ARG A 292 25.78 -6.85 -6.57
N ALA A 293 24.89 -7.75 -6.99
CA ALA A 293 23.74 -7.39 -7.81
C ALA A 293 22.75 -6.47 -7.07
N MET A 294 22.48 -6.74 -5.79
CA MET A 294 21.55 -5.95 -4.98
C MET A 294 22.08 -4.53 -4.69
N VAL A 295 23.39 -4.35 -4.52
CA VAL A 295 24.00 -3.02 -4.35
C VAL A 295 24.21 -2.28 -5.68
N GLY A 296 23.87 -2.91 -6.82
CA GLY A 296 23.94 -2.31 -8.16
C GLY A 296 25.34 -2.35 -8.79
N GLU A 297 26.27 -3.16 -8.25
CA GLU A 297 27.59 -3.37 -8.86
C GLU A 297 27.51 -4.27 -10.11
N LEU A 298 26.51 -5.15 -10.17
CA LEU A 298 26.26 -6.04 -11.30
C LEU A 298 24.85 -5.86 -11.85
N GLU A 299 24.76 -5.70 -13.16
CA GLU A 299 23.49 -5.81 -13.89
C GLU A 299 22.92 -7.23 -13.77
N PHE A 300 21.60 -7.35 -13.74
CA PHE A 300 20.90 -8.62 -13.50
C PHE A 300 21.38 -9.75 -14.43
N ASP A 301 21.49 -9.46 -15.73
CA ASP A 301 21.94 -10.39 -16.75
C ASP A 301 23.38 -10.90 -16.53
N ALA A 302 24.27 -10.03 -16.06
CA ALA A 302 25.64 -10.39 -15.73
C ALA A 302 25.67 -11.25 -14.46
N ALA A 303 24.96 -10.82 -13.41
CA ALA A 303 24.84 -11.57 -12.17
C ALA A 303 24.20 -12.95 -12.37
N PHE A 304 23.20 -13.07 -13.25
CA PHE A 304 22.62 -14.37 -13.59
C PHE A 304 23.61 -15.28 -14.31
N ARG A 305 24.33 -14.78 -15.33
CA ARG A 305 25.38 -15.57 -16.02
C ARG A 305 26.49 -15.99 -15.07
N GLU A 306 26.97 -15.11 -14.20
CA GLU A 306 27.99 -15.44 -13.20
C GLU A 306 27.50 -16.56 -12.27
N ARG A 307 26.26 -16.48 -11.76
CA ARG A 307 25.71 -17.53 -10.90
C ARG A 307 25.52 -18.85 -11.64
N VAL A 308 25.06 -18.84 -12.89
CA VAL A 308 24.93 -20.06 -13.70
C VAL A 308 26.29 -20.68 -14.02
N ALA A 309 27.33 -19.88 -14.24
CA ALA A 309 28.68 -20.38 -14.47
C ALA A 309 29.22 -21.17 -13.26
N LEU A 310 28.80 -20.84 -12.03
CA LEU A 310 29.12 -21.60 -10.83
C LEU A 310 28.53 -23.01 -10.81
N LEU A 311 27.47 -23.24 -11.59
CA LEU A 311 26.74 -24.51 -11.64
C LEU A 311 27.35 -25.51 -12.64
N LYS A 312 28.45 -25.14 -13.29
CA LYS A 312 29.10 -25.97 -14.30
C LYS A 312 29.53 -27.31 -13.73
N GLY A 313 29.19 -28.37 -14.46
CA GLY A 313 29.51 -29.76 -14.13
C GLY A 313 28.46 -30.46 -13.26
N LEU A 314 27.45 -29.76 -12.74
CA LEU A 314 26.38 -30.39 -11.97
C LEU A 314 25.47 -31.25 -12.86
N PRO A 315 24.98 -32.40 -12.39
CA PRO A 315 24.09 -33.26 -13.17
C PRO A 315 22.70 -32.61 -13.31
N ALA A 316 22.15 -32.48 -14.52
CA ALA A 316 20.89 -31.78 -14.78
C ALA A 316 19.67 -32.30 -13.99
N THR A 317 19.74 -33.56 -13.50
CA THR A 317 18.76 -34.16 -12.59
C THR A 317 18.62 -33.42 -11.25
N PHE A 318 19.53 -32.51 -10.91
CA PHE A 318 19.46 -31.73 -9.68
C PHE A 318 18.18 -30.87 -9.60
N PHE A 319 17.65 -30.37 -10.71
CA PHE A 319 16.39 -29.63 -10.69
C PHE A 319 15.22 -30.48 -10.19
N GLU A 320 15.29 -31.81 -10.39
CA GLU A 320 14.29 -32.74 -9.88
C GLU A 320 14.39 -32.91 -8.36
N GLN A 321 15.60 -32.78 -7.81
CA GLN A 321 15.86 -32.85 -6.37
C GLN A 321 15.32 -31.61 -5.64
N LEU A 322 15.17 -30.47 -6.34
CA LEU A 322 14.58 -29.26 -5.78
C LEU A 322 13.04 -29.32 -5.73
N ARG A 323 12.39 -30.08 -6.61
CA ARG A 323 10.91 -30.19 -6.65
C ARG A 323 10.25 -30.47 -5.29
N PRO A 324 10.68 -31.46 -4.49
CA PRO A 324 10.03 -31.79 -3.22
C PRO A 324 10.28 -30.78 -2.09
N VAL A 325 11.22 -29.85 -2.23
CA VAL A 325 11.55 -28.83 -1.22
C VAL A 325 11.00 -27.45 -1.54
N LEU A 326 10.30 -27.30 -2.68
CA LEU A 326 9.65 -26.05 -3.05
C LEU A 326 8.31 -25.92 -2.35
N ASP A 327 8.12 -24.81 -1.66
CA ASP A 327 6.86 -24.49 -1.01
C ASP A 327 6.11 -23.47 -1.88
N VAL A 328 4.97 -23.91 -2.39
CA VAL A 328 4.04 -23.04 -3.12
C VAL A 328 3.45 -22.02 -2.15
N THR A 329 3.45 -20.75 -2.55
CA THR A 329 2.90 -19.65 -1.74
C THR A 329 1.44 -19.93 -1.39
N LYS A 330 1.07 -19.71 -0.13
CA LYS A 330 -0.29 -19.93 0.38
C LYS A 330 -1.31 -19.21 -0.51
N GLY A 331 -2.37 -19.93 -0.86
CA GLY A 331 -3.44 -19.41 -1.72
C GLY A 331 -3.20 -19.55 -3.22
N VAL A 332 -1.98 -19.82 -3.70
CA VAL A 332 -1.69 -19.96 -5.16
C VAL A 332 -2.51 -21.07 -5.82
N PRO A 333 -2.58 -22.32 -5.30
CA PRO A 333 -3.36 -23.37 -5.94
C PRO A 333 -4.86 -23.01 -6.04
N GLN A 334 -5.41 -22.40 -5.00
CA GLN A 334 -6.79 -21.91 -4.96
C GLN A 334 -7.02 -20.79 -5.97
N LEU A 335 -6.11 -19.82 -6.01
CA LEU A 335 -6.14 -18.70 -6.94
C LEU A 335 -6.14 -19.19 -8.39
N LEU A 336 -5.22 -20.09 -8.75
CA LEU A 336 -5.12 -20.58 -10.13
C LEU A 336 -6.36 -21.40 -10.52
N ARG A 337 -6.95 -22.18 -9.61
CA ARG A 337 -8.25 -22.83 -9.85
C ARG A 337 -9.37 -21.81 -10.10
N ALA A 338 -9.44 -20.77 -9.28
CA ALA A 338 -10.42 -19.69 -9.43
C ALA A 338 -10.27 -18.97 -10.79
N LEU A 339 -9.04 -18.59 -11.14
CA LEU A 339 -8.73 -17.93 -12.41
C LEU A 339 -9.09 -18.82 -13.62
N LYS A 340 -8.79 -20.12 -13.54
CA LYS A 340 -9.17 -21.08 -14.58
C LYS A 340 -10.69 -21.17 -14.77
N ARG A 341 -11.47 -21.15 -13.68
CA ARG A 341 -12.95 -21.13 -13.75
C ARG A 341 -13.50 -19.85 -14.36
N LEU A 342 -12.84 -18.73 -14.09
CA LEU A 342 -13.17 -17.44 -14.68
C LEU A 342 -12.73 -17.32 -16.15
N GLY A 343 -12.04 -18.33 -16.70
CA GLY A 343 -11.52 -18.31 -18.07
C GLY A 343 -10.35 -17.36 -18.27
N VAL A 344 -9.63 -17.03 -17.20
CA VAL A 344 -8.48 -16.13 -17.22
C VAL A 344 -7.22 -16.91 -17.61
N LYS A 345 -6.47 -16.38 -18.56
CA LYS A 345 -5.17 -16.94 -18.94
C LYS A 345 -4.12 -16.64 -17.90
N THR A 346 -3.23 -17.60 -17.65
CA THR A 346 -2.20 -17.49 -16.64
C THR A 346 -0.82 -17.70 -17.24
N ALA A 347 0.15 -16.90 -16.81
CA ALA A 347 1.53 -17.01 -17.25
C ALA A 347 2.48 -16.92 -16.06
N VAL A 348 3.58 -17.68 -16.09
CA VAL A 348 4.72 -17.50 -15.19
C VAL A 348 5.92 -17.00 -16.00
N LEU A 349 6.45 -15.84 -15.60
CA LEU A 349 7.57 -15.16 -16.24
C LEU A 349 8.70 -15.04 -15.22
N SER A 350 9.60 -16.01 -15.20
CA SER A 350 10.62 -16.15 -14.16
C SER A 350 12.03 -15.81 -14.65
N GLY A 351 12.82 -15.14 -13.82
CA GLY A 351 14.26 -15.00 -14.01
C GLY A 351 15.07 -16.24 -13.61
N GLY A 352 14.40 -17.31 -13.16
CA GLY A 352 14.99 -18.58 -12.76
C GLY A 352 15.20 -19.55 -13.94
N PHE A 353 14.97 -20.84 -13.70
CA PHE A 353 15.35 -21.93 -14.60
C PHE A 353 14.14 -22.62 -15.24
N LEU A 354 14.14 -22.72 -16.58
CA LEU A 354 13.04 -23.29 -17.37
C LEU A 354 12.62 -24.71 -16.97
N PRO A 355 13.52 -25.67 -16.67
CA PRO A 355 13.10 -27.00 -16.26
C PRO A 355 12.23 -27.01 -15.00
N LEU A 356 12.52 -26.12 -14.05
CA LEU A 356 11.77 -26.03 -12.80
C LEU A 356 10.49 -25.22 -12.97
N THR A 357 10.57 -24.08 -13.65
CA THR A 357 9.40 -23.24 -13.96
C THR A 357 8.36 -24.00 -14.78
N SER A 358 8.78 -24.79 -15.77
CA SER A 358 7.87 -25.59 -16.61
C SER A 358 7.18 -26.70 -15.82
N TRP A 359 7.93 -27.36 -14.92
CA TRP A 359 7.36 -28.35 -14.02
C TRP A 359 6.31 -27.71 -13.10
N LEU A 360 6.65 -26.61 -12.43
CA LEU A 360 5.73 -25.92 -11.52
C LEU A 360 4.47 -25.44 -12.26
N ALA A 361 4.64 -24.87 -13.45
CA ALA A 361 3.52 -24.44 -14.30
C ALA A 361 2.59 -25.61 -14.65
N GLN A 362 3.14 -26.79 -14.96
CA GLN A 362 2.35 -27.99 -15.24
C GLN A 362 1.58 -28.47 -14.00
N GLU A 363 2.23 -28.54 -12.84
CA GLU A 363 1.60 -28.94 -11.57
C GLU A 363 0.46 -27.99 -11.17
N LEU A 364 0.65 -26.70 -11.40
CA LEU A 364 -0.31 -25.66 -11.06
C LEU A 364 -1.36 -25.39 -12.16
N GLY A 365 -1.18 -25.95 -13.35
CA GLY A 365 -2.07 -25.77 -14.50
C GLY A 365 -2.01 -24.37 -15.13
N ILE A 366 -0.83 -23.73 -15.14
CA ILE A 366 -0.57 -22.43 -15.75
C ILE A 366 -0.43 -22.57 -17.28
N ASP A 367 -1.02 -21.66 -18.06
CA ASP A 367 -1.06 -21.76 -19.53
C ASP A 367 0.31 -21.49 -20.20
N TYR A 368 1.08 -20.52 -19.69
CA TYR A 368 2.38 -20.13 -20.26
C TYR A 368 3.49 -20.18 -19.22
N ALA A 369 4.65 -20.72 -19.60
CA ALA A 369 5.84 -20.74 -18.76
C ALA A 369 7.07 -20.26 -19.53
N HIS A 370 7.69 -19.19 -19.05
CA HIS A 370 8.93 -18.66 -19.61
C HIS A 370 9.96 -18.43 -18.50
N ALA A 371 11.15 -18.96 -18.71
CA ALA A 371 12.32 -18.75 -17.84
C ALA A 371 13.62 -19.03 -18.62
N ASN A 372 14.76 -18.96 -17.96
CA ASN A 372 16.06 -19.15 -18.60
C ASN A 372 16.36 -20.63 -18.87
N GLU A 373 16.75 -20.94 -20.11
CA GLU A 373 17.16 -22.28 -20.52
C GLU A 373 18.67 -22.44 -20.28
N VAL A 374 19.06 -23.34 -19.37
CA VAL A 374 20.47 -23.70 -19.15
C VAL A 374 20.89 -24.82 -20.09
N ILE A 375 22.12 -24.74 -20.61
CA ILE A 375 22.62 -25.71 -21.58
C ILE A 375 23.18 -26.93 -20.85
N VAL A 376 22.69 -28.11 -21.24
CA VAL A 376 23.13 -29.42 -20.77
C VAL A 376 23.97 -30.08 -21.85
N ASP A 377 25.12 -30.65 -21.48
CA ASP A 377 25.98 -31.40 -22.38
C ASP A 377 25.48 -32.84 -22.64
N ASP A 378 26.12 -33.54 -23.57
CA ASP A 378 25.77 -34.92 -23.93
C ASP A 378 25.89 -35.91 -22.76
N SER A 379 26.62 -35.56 -21.70
CA SER A 379 26.76 -36.36 -20.49
C SER A 379 25.64 -36.13 -19.46
N GLY A 380 24.71 -35.21 -19.76
CA GLY A 380 23.62 -34.84 -18.87
C GLY A 380 24.05 -33.85 -17.78
N ARG A 381 25.14 -33.10 -17.97
CA ARG A 381 25.67 -32.12 -17.01
C ARG A 381 25.51 -30.68 -17.50
N LEU A 382 25.36 -29.75 -16.56
CA LEU A 382 25.30 -28.32 -16.85
C LEU A 382 26.64 -27.83 -17.40
N THR A 383 26.60 -27.11 -18.51
CA THR A 383 27.79 -26.47 -19.11
C THR A 383 28.21 -25.19 -18.39
N GLY A 384 27.30 -24.59 -17.61
CA GLY A 384 27.45 -23.25 -17.04
C GLY A 384 27.01 -22.12 -17.98
N GLU A 385 26.43 -22.45 -19.14
CA GLU A 385 25.96 -21.49 -20.13
C GLU A 385 24.42 -21.40 -20.18
N VAL A 386 23.92 -20.23 -20.55
CA VAL A 386 22.49 -19.93 -20.71
C VAL A 386 22.20 -19.69 -22.18
N LYS A 387 21.13 -20.28 -22.69
CA LYS A 387 20.72 -20.15 -24.09
C LYS A 387 19.81 -18.94 -24.29
N GLY A 388 20.03 -18.22 -25.38
CA GLY A 388 19.16 -17.14 -25.83
C GLY A 388 19.20 -15.90 -24.94
N THR A 389 18.10 -15.15 -24.97
CA THR A 389 17.93 -13.92 -24.19
C THR A 389 17.51 -14.26 -22.77
N ILE A 390 18.20 -13.67 -21.79
CA ILE A 390 17.86 -13.86 -20.37
C ILE A 390 16.51 -13.22 -20.08
N VAL A 391 15.68 -13.92 -19.31
CA VAL A 391 14.40 -13.45 -18.81
C VAL A 391 14.63 -12.47 -17.64
N GLY A 392 15.20 -11.31 -17.98
CA GLY A 392 15.38 -10.17 -17.11
C GLY A 392 14.18 -9.21 -17.16
N LYS A 393 14.41 -7.97 -16.72
CA LYS A 393 13.37 -6.95 -16.54
C LYS A 393 12.65 -6.59 -17.85
N GLU A 394 13.41 -6.36 -18.92
CA GLU A 394 12.91 -6.01 -20.24
C GLU A 394 12.21 -7.21 -20.88
N ARG A 395 12.81 -8.39 -20.78
CA ARG A 395 12.26 -9.60 -21.39
C ARG A 395 10.94 -10.03 -20.75
N LYS A 396 10.78 -9.91 -19.42
CA LYS A 396 9.49 -10.15 -18.75
C LYS A 396 8.39 -9.24 -19.30
N ARG A 397 8.68 -7.94 -19.51
CA ARG A 397 7.75 -7.01 -20.15
C ARG A 397 7.41 -7.41 -21.59
N GLU A 398 8.40 -7.76 -22.38
CA GLU A 398 8.18 -8.20 -23.77
C GLU A 398 7.29 -9.45 -23.83
N LEU A 399 7.58 -10.45 -23.01
CA LEU A 399 6.79 -11.68 -22.91
C LEU A 399 5.33 -11.39 -22.52
N LEU A 400 5.11 -10.49 -21.55
CA LEU A 400 3.77 -10.05 -21.18
C LEU A 400 3.00 -9.48 -22.39
N LEU A 401 3.64 -8.61 -23.17
CA LEU A 401 3.07 -8.01 -24.38
C LEU A 401 2.82 -9.04 -25.48
N GLU A 402 3.74 -9.98 -25.68
CA GLU A 402 3.64 -11.07 -26.65
C GLU A 402 2.44 -11.98 -26.33
N ILE A 403 2.27 -12.38 -25.07
CA ILE A 403 1.16 -13.21 -24.61
C ILE A 403 -0.17 -12.45 -24.73
N ALA A 404 -0.23 -11.20 -24.25
CA ALA A 404 -1.43 -10.38 -24.35
C ALA A 404 -1.89 -10.20 -25.82
N LYS A 405 -0.93 -9.97 -26.73
CA LYS A 405 -1.20 -9.88 -28.18
C LYS A 405 -1.70 -11.20 -28.75
N THR A 406 -1.09 -12.32 -28.36
CA THR A 406 -1.47 -13.67 -28.82
C THR A 406 -2.89 -14.02 -28.39
N GLU A 407 -3.28 -13.66 -27.17
CA GLU A 407 -4.61 -13.92 -26.61
C GLU A 407 -5.67 -12.86 -27.00
N GLY A 408 -5.28 -11.80 -27.73
CA GLY A 408 -6.16 -10.70 -28.09
C GLY A 408 -6.74 -9.99 -26.87
N VAL A 409 -5.91 -9.76 -25.85
CA VAL A 409 -6.26 -9.13 -24.58
C VAL A 409 -5.71 -7.71 -24.54
N SER A 410 -6.56 -6.74 -24.19
CA SER A 410 -6.13 -5.36 -23.93
C SER A 410 -5.28 -5.31 -22.65
N LEU A 411 -4.25 -4.46 -22.62
CA LEU A 411 -3.40 -4.30 -21.43
C LEU A 411 -4.19 -3.86 -20.19
N GLU A 412 -5.31 -3.14 -20.37
CA GLU A 412 -6.22 -2.77 -19.27
C GLU A 412 -6.84 -3.99 -18.54
N GLN A 413 -6.87 -5.16 -19.19
CA GLN A 413 -7.35 -6.42 -18.63
C GLN A 413 -6.21 -7.37 -18.23
N VAL A 414 -4.96 -6.90 -18.29
CA VAL A 414 -3.77 -7.65 -17.90
C VAL A 414 -3.40 -7.27 -16.47
N VAL A 415 -3.18 -8.28 -15.64
CA VAL A 415 -2.63 -8.14 -14.29
C VAL A 415 -1.23 -8.74 -14.28
N ALA A 416 -0.29 -8.08 -13.62
CA ALA A 416 1.03 -8.62 -13.36
C ALA A 416 1.28 -8.64 -11.86
N VAL A 417 1.88 -9.71 -11.35
CA VAL A 417 2.18 -9.92 -9.93
C VAL A 417 3.66 -10.27 -9.78
N GLY A 418 4.35 -9.61 -8.87
CA GLY A 418 5.76 -9.88 -8.57
C GLY A 418 6.23 -9.16 -7.32
N ASP A 419 7.42 -9.50 -6.83
CA ASP A 419 8.01 -8.96 -5.60
C ASP A 419 9.28 -8.11 -5.86
N GLY A 420 9.91 -8.32 -7.02
CA GLY A 420 11.28 -7.90 -7.29
C GLY A 420 11.40 -6.68 -8.21
N ALA A 421 12.59 -6.05 -8.18
CA ALA A 421 12.88 -4.88 -9.03
C ALA A 421 12.97 -5.23 -10.52
N ASN A 422 13.26 -6.50 -10.83
CA ASN A 422 13.17 -7.13 -12.14
C ASN A 422 11.72 -7.15 -12.67
N ASP A 423 10.70 -7.06 -11.82
CA ASP A 423 9.30 -7.10 -12.27
C ASP A 423 8.75 -5.72 -12.62
N LEU A 424 9.41 -4.64 -12.21
CA LEU A 424 8.87 -3.28 -12.31
C LEU A 424 8.41 -2.88 -13.71
N LEU A 425 9.12 -3.31 -14.77
CA LEU A 425 8.67 -3.01 -16.14
C LEU A 425 7.43 -3.81 -16.53
N MET A 426 7.33 -5.06 -16.09
CA MET A 426 6.15 -5.90 -16.30
C MET A 426 4.95 -5.35 -15.51
N LEU A 427 5.15 -5.05 -14.23
CA LEU A 427 4.15 -4.45 -13.34
C LEU A 427 3.64 -3.09 -13.88
N GLY A 428 4.53 -2.24 -14.36
CA GLY A 428 4.17 -0.93 -14.92
C GLY A 428 3.53 -0.99 -16.32
N THR A 429 3.63 -2.12 -17.03
CA THR A 429 3.03 -2.30 -18.36
C THR A 429 1.62 -2.90 -18.28
N ALA A 430 1.35 -3.70 -17.25
CA ALA A 430 0.03 -4.26 -16.99
C ALA A 430 -0.99 -3.17 -16.61
N GLY A 431 -2.27 -3.39 -16.90
CA GLY A 431 -3.36 -2.52 -16.44
C GLY A 431 -3.45 -2.47 -14.91
N LEU A 432 -3.03 -3.55 -14.25
CA LEU A 432 -2.81 -3.60 -12.80
C LEU A 432 -1.50 -4.35 -12.48
N GLY A 433 -0.48 -3.62 -12.04
CA GLY A 433 0.72 -4.20 -11.44
C GLY A 433 0.58 -4.32 -9.92
N VAL A 434 0.65 -5.54 -9.40
CA VAL A 434 0.54 -5.89 -7.98
C VAL A 434 1.91 -6.27 -7.43
N ALA A 435 2.37 -5.51 -6.44
CA ALA A 435 3.53 -5.85 -5.62
C ALA A 435 3.09 -6.80 -4.50
N TRP A 436 3.45 -8.08 -4.60
CA TRP A 436 3.13 -9.11 -3.61
C TRP A 436 4.26 -9.23 -2.59
N ASN A 437 3.99 -8.97 -1.30
CA ASN A 437 4.98 -9.01 -0.21
C ASN A 437 6.36 -8.44 -0.60
N ALA A 438 6.34 -7.38 -1.43
CA ALA A 438 7.47 -6.99 -2.24
C ALA A 438 8.48 -6.15 -1.46
N LYS A 439 9.68 -5.98 -2.01
CA LYS A 439 10.68 -5.05 -1.45
C LYS A 439 10.15 -3.61 -1.46
N PRO A 440 10.55 -2.73 -0.51
CA PRO A 440 9.99 -1.37 -0.39
C PRO A 440 10.02 -0.55 -1.69
N ARG A 441 11.13 -0.64 -2.45
CA ARG A 441 11.25 0.03 -3.74
C ARG A 441 10.19 -0.42 -4.74
N VAL A 442 9.84 -1.70 -4.73
CA VAL A 442 8.87 -2.29 -5.66
C VAL A 442 7.46 -1.88 -5.26
N GLN A 443 7.16 -1.94 -3.96
CA GLN A 443 5.90 -1.47 -3.41
C GLN A 443 5.61 0.01 -3.76
N MET A 444 6.63 0.87 -3.73
CA MET A 444 6.47 2.29 -4.05
C MET A 444 6.20 2.56 -5.54
N GLU A 445 6.62 1.67 -6.44
CA GLU A 445 6.50 1.87 -7.88
C GLU A 445 5.31 1.11 -8.50
N ALA A 446 4.85 0.04 -7.85
CA ALA A 446 3.70 -0.74 -8.31
C ALA A 446 2.37 0.00 -8.16
N SER A 447 1.36 -0.42 -8.94
CA SER A 447 0.02 0.18 -8.90
C SER A 447 -0.79 -0.23 -7.68
N ALA A 448 -0.54 -1.43 -7.16
CA ALA A 448 -1.17 -1.99 -5.98
C ALA A 448 -0.12 -2.70 -5.13
N ARG A 449 -0.31 -2.66 -3.81
CA ARG A 449 0.50 -3.36 -2.83
C ARG A 449 -0.41 -4.36 -2.14
N LEU A 450 0.01 -5.62 -2.11
CA LEU A 450 -0.71 -6.70 -1.46
C LEU A 450 0.25 -7.38 -0.51
N ASN A 451 0.19 -6.97 0.76
CA ASN A 451 0.97 -7.55 1.84
C ASN A 451 0.04 -8.42 2.69
N GLY A 452 0.34 -9.72 2.77
CA GLY A 452 -0.55 -10.66 3.44
C GLY A 452 -0.01 -12.08 3.42
N GLU A 453 -0.82 -12.99 3.92
CA GLU A 453 -0.44 -14.39 4.04
C GLU A 453 -0.84 -15.22 2.83
N SER A 454 -1.86 -14.81 2.08
CA SER A 454 -2.44 -15.61 1.00
C SER A 454 -2.51 -14.82 -0.29
N LEU A 455 -1.95 -15.35 -1.39
CA LEU A 455 -2.07 -14.72 -2.70
C LEU A 455 -3.52 -14.81 -3.25
N LEU A 456 -4.39 -15.61 -2.60
CA LEU A 456 -5.81 -15.68 -2.92
C LEU A 456 -6.51 -14.31 -2.77
N ASP A 457 -5.98 -13.44 -1.89
CA ASP A 457 -6.52 -12.10 -1.64
C ASP A 457 -6.47 -11.20 -2.87
N LEU A 458 -5.71 -11.59 -3.91
CA LEU A 458 -5.74 -10.95 -5.23
C LEU A 458 -7.16 -10.88 -5.80
N LEU A 459 -8.03 -11.86 -5.51
CA LEU A 459 -9.41 -11.87 -6.01
C LEU A 459 -10.25 -10.70 -5.46
N TYR A 460 -9.97 -10.22 -4.25
CA TYR A 460 -10.65 -9.06 -3.69
C TYR A 460 -10.39 -7.77 -4.48
N LEU A 461 -9.24 -7.66 -5.16
CA LEU A 461 -8.93 -6.51 -6.03
C LEU A 461 -9.85 -6.45 -7.25
N PHE A 462 -10.50 -7.55 -7.61
CA PHE A 462 -11.52 -7.62 -8.68
C PHE A 462 -12.94 -7.39 -8.14
N GLY A 463 -13.09 -7.22 -6.82
CA GLY A 463 -14.34 -6.90 -6.15
C GLY A 463 -15.24 -8.11 -5.85
N PHE A 464 -14.67 -9.32 -5.86
CA PHE A 464 -15.30 -10.56 -5.39
C PHE A 464 -15.45 -10.55 -3.87
N THR A 465 -16.51 -11.16 -3.34
CA THR A 465 -16.69 -11.39 -1.90
C THR A 465 -16.01 -12.68 -1.45
N SER A 466 -15.91 -12.92 -0.14
CA SER A 466 -15.43 -14.18 0.44
C SER A 466 -16.26 -15.38 -0.06
N GLU A 467 -17.58 -15.22 -0.17
CA GLU A 467 -18.47 -16.24 -0.74
C GLU A 467 -18.15 -16.55 -2.21
N ASP A 468 -17.88 -15.52 -3.02
CA ASP A 468 -17.45 -15.69 -4.42
C ASP A 468 -16.09 -16.40 -4.47
N VAL A 469 -15.14 -15.97 -3.62
CA VAL A 469 -13.80 -16.55 -3.52
C VAL A 469 -13.87 -18.02 -3.15
N ASP A 470 -14.65 -18.38 -2.13
CA ASP A 470 -14.85 -19.76 -1.70
C ASP A 470 -15.46 -20.60 -2.82
N THR A 471 -16.47 -20.07 -3.52
CA THR A 471 -17.11 -20.74 -4.66
C THR A 471 -16.13 -20.97 -5.81
N LEU A 472 -15.24 -20.00 -6.09
CA LEU A 472 -14.24 -20.10 -7.13
C LEU A 472 -13.06 -21.01 -6.74
N ALA A 473 -12.69 -21.04 -5.46
CA ALA A 473 -11.53 -21.76 -4.93
C ALA A 473 -11.81 -23.24 -4.60
N ALA A 474 -13.06 -23.59 -4.27
CA ALA A 474 -13.52 -24.93 -3.91
C ALA A 474 -13.32 -25.94 -5.03
#